data_AF-A0A0D0BZ40-F1
#
_entry.id   AF-A0A0D0BZ40-F1
#
_cell.length_a   1.000
_cell.length_b   1.000
_cell.length_c   1.000
_cell.angle_alpha   90.00
_cell.angle_beta   90.00
_cell.angle_gamma   90.00
#
_symmetry.space_group_name_H-M   'P 1'
#
loop_
_entity.id
_entity.type
_entity.pdbx_description
1 polymer ?
#
loop_
_entity_poly.entity_id
_entity_poly.type
_entity_poly.pdbx_seq_one_letter_code
_entity_poly.pdbx_strand_id
1 'polypeptide(L)'
;AAANTTNVWSVKSCVAAATCQGVTPLIEMIQCTTGAESVPDAPETQSLDYNIYAGIVGDCAWQEGGCPITQQNYLDFVYGTLTEINTSAWPENADYVITNWWNYIKQWTLTGDTVPYLNFNDWLHYSNSQ
;
A
#
# COMPACT_ATOMS: atom_id res chain seq x y z
N ALA A 1 9.86 -2.06 -20.00
CA ALA A 1 9.06 -0.89 -20.37
C ALA A 1 8.24 -0.52 -19.16
N ALA A 2 8.43 0.68 -18.60
CA ALA A 2 7.53 1.18 -17.57
C ALA A 2 6.15 1.26 -18.21
N ALA A 3 5.22 0.44 -17.75
CA ALA A 3 3.85 0.58 -18.18
C ALA A 3 3.39 1.97 -17.70
N ASN A 4 2.83 2.78 -18.62
CA ASN A 4 2.10 3.99 -18.28
C ASN A 4 0.85 3.61 -17.46
N THR A 5 1.05 3.10 -16.25
CA THR A 5 -0.04 2.79 -15.34
C THR A 5 -0.41 4.10 -14.66
N THR A 6 -1.43 4.76 -15.18
CA THR A 6 -2.12 5.83 -14.43
C THR A 6 -2.70 5.30 -13.11
N ASN A 7 -2.88 3.98 -13.00
CA ASN A 7 -3.23 3.31 -11.75
C ASN A 7 -1.98 2.90 -10.97
N VAL A 8 -1.49 3.79 -10.12
CA VAL A 8 -0.37 3.55 -9.20
C VAL A 8 -0.63 2.41 -8.22
N TRP A 9 -1.88 2.17 -7.83
CA TRP A 9 -2.27 1.10 -6.91
C TRP A 9 -2.45 -0.26 -7.59
N SER A 10 -2.12 -0.37 -8.89
CA SER A 10 -1.89 -1.65 -9.58
C SER A 10 -0.44 -2.13 -9.51
N VAL A 11 0.45 -1.33 -8.90
CA VAL A 11 1.87 -1.65 -8.75
C VAL A 11 2.17 -1.99 -7.29
N LYS A 12 2.49 -3.26 -7.03
CA LYS A 12 2.73 -3.80 -5.68
C LYS A 12 3.75 -2.98 -4.88
N SER A 13 4.86 -2.59 -5.51
CA SER A 13 5.90 -1.76 -4.88
C SER A 13 5.43 -0.35 -4.57
N CYS A 14 4.52 0.25 -5.34
CA CYS A 14 3.93 1.55 -5.02
C CYS A 14 3.04 1.46 -3.79
N VAL A 15 2.22 0.39 -3.67
CA VAL A 15 1.39 0.16 -2.47
C VAL A 15 2.27 -0.02 -1.23
N ALA A 16 3.34 -0.82 -1.32
CA ALA A 16 4.28 -0.97 -0.22
C ALA A 16 5.00 0.34 0.12
N ALA A 17 5.46 1.10 -0.88
CA ALA A 17 6.13 2.38 -0.68
C ALA A 17 5.22 3.43 -0.03
N ALA A 18 3.93 3.46 -0.39
CA ALA A 18 2.97 4.38 0.21
C ALA A 18 2.89 4.18 1.73
N THR A 19 2.97 2.93 2.19
CA THR A 19 2.88 2.59 3.61
C THR A 19 4.10 3.06 4.42
N CYS A 20 5.26 3.29 3.77
CA CYS A 20 6.48 3.71 4.45
C CYS A 20 6.90 5.16 4.19
N GLN A 21 6.57 5.74 3.03
CA GLN A 21 6.91 7.12 2.64
C GLN A 21 5.72 8.09 2.79
N GLY A 22 4.52 7.56 3.03
CA GLY A 22 3.28 8.33 2.93
C GLY A 22 2.70 8.31 1.52
N VAL A 23 1.38 8.51 1.43
CA VAL A 23 0.65 8.48 0.17
C VAL A 23 0.98 9.70 -0.68
N THR A 24 0.83 10.91 -0.13
CA THR A 24 1.06 12.16 -0.87
C THR A 24 2.50 12.28 -1.38
N PRO A 25 3.55 12.08 -0.55
CA PRO A 25 4.94 12.20 -1.03
C PRO A 25 5.27 11.19 -2.14
N LEU A 26 4.70 9.98 -2.08
CA LEU A 26 4.87 8.99 -3.15
C LEU A 26 4.23 9.45 -4.47
N ILE A 27 2.97 9.92 -4.42
CA ILE A 27 2.27 10.39 -5.63
C ILE A 27 3.02 11.57 -6.26
N GLU A 28 3.42 12.56 -5.46
CA GLU A 28 4.18 13.72 -5.92
C GLU A 28 5.53 13.31 -6.54
N MET A 29 6.21 12.32 -5.96
CA MET A 29 7.46 11.78 -6.51
C MET A 29 7.22 11.09 -7.87
N ILE A 30 6.12 10.35 -8.03
CA ILE A 30 5.76 9.71 -9.30
C ILE A 30 5.43 10.77 -10.35
N GLN A 31 4.61 11.76 -10.01
CA GLN A 31 4.25 12.88 -10.91
C GLN A 31 5.48 13.68 -11.36
N CYS A 32 6.52 13.78 -10.52
CA CYS A 32 7.80 14.41 -10.88
C CYS A 32 8.69 13.57 -11.82
N THR A 33 8.30 12.34 -12.13
CA THR A 33 9.07 11.46 -13.02
C THR A 33 8.62 11.64 -14.47
N THR A 34 9.58 11.81 -15.39
CA THR A 34 9.29 12.00 -16.82
C THR A 34 8.44 10.86 -17.37
N GLY A 35 7.29 11.20 -17.96
CA GLY A 35 6.32 10.25 -18.51
C GLY A 35 5.22 9.79 -17.54
N ALA A 36 5.24 10.25 -16.29
CA ALA A 36 4.23 9.96 -15.28
C ALA A 36 3.47 11.20 -14.79
N GLU A 37 3.60 12.34 -15.49
CA GLU A 37 3.00 13.62 -15.13
C GLU A 37 1.45 13.59 -15.15
N SER A 38 0.86 12.59 -15.82
CA SER A 38 -0.59 12.39 -15.90
C SER A 38 -1.16 11.53 -14.76
N VAL A 39 -0.35 11.09 -13.81
CA VAL A 39 -0.85 10.39 -12.61
C VAL A 39 -1.70 11.38 -11.80
N PRO A 40 -2.96 11.05 -11.48
CA PRO A 40 -3.83 11.96 -10.73
C PRO A 40 -3.38 12.07 -9.27
N ASP A 41 -3.87 13.09 -8.57
CA ASP A 41 -3.67 13.23 -7.13
C ASP A 41 -4.32 12.05 -6.37
N ALA A 42 -3.83 11.76 -5.17
CA ALA A 42 -4.25 10.58 -4.40
C ALA A 42 -5.78 10.36 -4.33
N PRO A 43 -6.63 11.39 -4.09
CA PRO A 43 -8.08 11.25 -4.05
C PRO A 43 -8.72 10.80 -5.37
N GLU A 44 -8.06 11.06 -6.50
CA GLU A 44 -8.53 10.83 -7.86
C GLU A 44 -7.88 9.59 -8.51
N THR A 45 -7.00 8.90 -7.78
CA THR A 45 -6.45 7.62 -8.22
C THR A 45 -7.53 6.55 -8.33
N GLN A 46 -7.26 5.52 -9.13
CA GLN A 46 -8.13 4.35 -9.20
C GLN A 46 -8.01 3.53 -7.92
N SER A 47 -9.03 2.76 -7.58
CA SER A 47 -8.95 1.85 -6.43
C SER A 47 -7.77 0.87 -6.53
N LEU A 48 -7.29 0.44 -5.37
CA LEU A 48 -6.31 -0.63 -5.21
C LEU A 48 -6.69 -1.84 -6.08
N ASP A 49 -5.74 -2.35 -6.87
CA ASP A 49 -5.98 -3.58 -7.62
C ASP A 49 -6.30 -4.70 -6.64
N TYR A 50 -7.48 -5.28 -6.80
CA TYR A 50 -7.98 -6.28 -5.89
C TYR A 50 -7.11 -7.55 -5.87
N ASN A 51 -6.35 -7.83 -6.94
CA ASN A 51 -5.37 -8.92 -6.94
C ASN A 51 -4.17 -8.63 -6.04
N ILE A 52 -3.77 -7.37 -5.88
CA ILE A 52 -2.75 -6.99 -4.88
C ILE A 52 -3.32 -7.21 -3.49
N TYR A 53 -4.55 -6.76 -3.22
CA TYR A 53 -5.20 -7.01 -1.94
C TYR A 53 -5.33 -8.51 -1.64
N ALA A 54 -5.80 -9.30 -2.60
CA ALA A 54 -5.88 -10.76 -2.48
C ALA A 54 -4.50 -11.40 -2.28
N GLY A 55 -3.44 -10.84 -2.88
CA GLY A 55 -2.06 -11.27 -2.62
C GLY A 55 -1.57 -10.98 -1.20
N ILE A 56 -2.17 -10.01 -0.49
CA ILE A 56 -1.85 -9.69 0.91
C ILE A 56 -2.55 -10.67 1.86
N VAL A 57 -3.85 -10.87 1.66
CA VAL A 57 -4.69 -11.61 2.63
C VAL A 57 -4.91 -13.08 2.27
N GLY A 58 -4.56 -13.48 1.05
CA GLY A 58 -4.74 -14.83 0.51
C GLY A 58 -6.15 -15.10 -0.03
N ASP A 59 -6.45 -16.38 -0.26
CA ASP A 59 -7.69 -16.82 -0.91
C ASP A 59 -8.98 -16.38 -0.19
N CYS A 60 -8.90 -16.06 1.10
CA CYS A 60 -10.04 -15.55 1.86
C CYS A 60 -10.53 -14.18 1.40
N ALA A 61 -9.77 -13.45 0.55
CA ALA A 61 -10.24 -12.23 -0.10
C ALA A 61 -11.54 -12.47 -0.89
N TRP A 62 -11.67 -13.63 -1.53
CA TRP A 62 -12.77 -13.96 -2.44
C TRP A 62 -14.00 -14.55 -1.74
N GLN A 63 -13.96 -14.69 -0.42
CA GLN A 63 -15.09 -15.15 0.37
C GLN A 63 -16.09 -14.01 0.59
N GLU A 64 -17.35 -14.35 0.87
CA GLU A 64 -18.36 -13.34 1.20
C GLU A 64 -17.92 -12.51 2.42
N GLY A 65 -17.85 -11.19 2.25
CA GLY A 65 -17.33 -10.26 3.26
C GLY A 65 -15.81 -10.04 3.24
N GLY A 66 -15.04 -10.94 2.61
CA GLY A 66 -13.58 -10.89 2.55
C GLY A 66 -12.89 -10.97 3.92
N CYS A 67 -11.59 -11.29 3.94
CA CYS A 67 -10.79 -11.22 5.15
C CYS A 67 -9.98 -9.91 5.20
N PRO A 68 -9.91 -9.22 6.35
CA PRO A 68 -9.14 -7.99 6.48
C PRO A 68 -7.64 -8.27 6.57
N ILE A 69 -6.82 -7.26 6.27
CA ILE A 69 -5.37 -7.31 6.43
C ILE A 69 -5.05 -7.40 7.93
N THR A 70 -4.33 -8.45 8.32
CA THR A 70 -3.75 -8.57 9.66
C THR A 70 -2.34 -7.97 9.71
N GLN A 71 -1.80 -7.77 10.92
CA GLN A 71 -0.40 -7.35 11.08
C GLN A 71 0.59 -8.28 10.38
N GLN A 72 0.37 -9.60 10.44
CA GLN A 72 1.28 -10.56 9.79
C GLN A 72 1.16 -10.47 8.26
N ASN A 73 -0.07 -10.35 7.73
CA ASN A 73 -0.26 -10.13 6.29
C ASN A 73 0.48 -8.89 5.80
N TYR A 74 0.42 -7.80 6.57
CA TYR A 74 1.11 -6.55 6.25
C TYR A 74 2.64 -6.71 6.25
N LEU A 75 3.20 -7.38 7.28
CA LEU A 75 4.63 -7.68 7.32
C LEU A 75 5.08 -8.53 6.14
N ASP A 76 4.38 -9.63 5.88
CA ASP A 76 4.70 -10.53 4.77
C ASP A 76 4.62 -9.82 3.43
N PHE A 77 3.62 -8.95 3.25
CA PHE A 77 3.48 -8.10 2.08
C PHE A 77 4.69 -7.17 1.89
N VAL A 78 5.09 -6.43 2.92
CA VAL A 78 6.22 -5.49 2.86
C VAL A 78 7.52 -6.24 2.56
N TYR A 79 7.88 -7.24 3.36
CA TYR A 79 9.14 -7.98 3.18
C TYR A 79 9.16 -8.78 1.87
N GLY A 80 8.02 -9.34 1.46
CA GLY A 80 7.87 -10.01 0.17
C GLY A 80 8.08 -9.04 -0.99
N THR A 81 7.50 -7.83 -0.92
CA THR A 81 7.68 -6.80 -1.95
C THR A 81 9.13 -6.33 -2.04
N LEU A 82 9.79 -6.09 -0.90
CA LEU A 82 11.20 -5.71 -0.85
C LEU A 82 12.11 -6.79 -1.47
N THR A 83 11.81 -8.05 -1.22
CA THR A 83 12.50 -9.20 -1.84
C THR A 83 12.32 -9.19 -3.35
N GLU A 84 11.09 -9.02 -3.83
CA GLU A 84 10.76 -9.05 -5.27
C GLU A 84 11.44 -7.93 -6.06
N ILE A 85 11.56 -6.73 -5.48
CA ILE A 85 12.29 -5.61 -6.12
C ILE A 85 13.82 -5.71 -5.95
N ASN A 86 14.31 -6.76 -5.27
CA ASN A 86 15.73 -7.02 -5.02
C ASN A 86 16.45 -5.81 -4.39
N THR A 87 15.84 -5.19 -3.38
CA THR A 87 16.43 -4.04 -2.67
C THR A 87 17.61 -4.45 -1.78
N SER A 88 18.56 -3.53 -1.61
CA SER A 88 19.62 -3.63 -0.58
C SER A 88 19.26 -2.87 0.70
N ALA A 89 18.17 -2.10 0.70
CA ALA A 89 17.72 -1.31 1.83
C ALA A 89 16.54 -2.02 2.52
N TRP A 90 16.72 -2.37 3.79
CA TRP A 90 15.75 -3.11 4.60
C TRP A 90 15.37 -2.31 5.85
N PRO A 91 14.13 -2.45 6.35
CA PRO A 91 13.78 -1.96 7.68
C PRO A 91 14.66 -2.60 8.75
N GLU A 92 14.84 -1.92 9.88
CA GLU A 92 15.69 -2.41 10.98
C GLU A 92 15.23 -3.77 11.52
N ASN A 93 13.90 -3.95 11.63
CA ASN A 93 13.24 -5.18 12.08
C ASN A 93 11.72 -5.06 11.87
N ALA A 94 10.99 -6.12 12.22
CA ALA A 94 9.52 -6.15 12.15
C ALA A 94 8.87 -5.12 13.09
N ASP A 95 9.40 -4.89 14.28
CA ASP A 95 8.84 -3.94 15.25
C ASP A 95 8.89 -2.50 14.72
N TYR A 96 9.95 -2.15 13.97
CA TYR A 96 10.05 -0.87 13.27
C TYR A 96 8.93 -0.72 12.24
N VAL A 97 8.69 -1.74 11.40
CA VAL A 97 7.63 -1.74 10.38
C VAL A 97 6.24 -1.64 11.02
N ILE A 98 6.02 -2.34 12.13
CA ILE A 98 4.75 -2.28 12.87
C ILE A 98 4.54 -0.87 13.45
N THR A 99 5.54 -0.36 14.15
CA THR A 99 5.43 0.89 14.91
C THR A 99 5.31 2.09 13.99
N ASN A 100 6.14 2.12 12.94
CA ASN A 100 6.28 3.31 12.10
C ASN A 100 5.41 3.28 10.85
N TRP A 101 4.87 2.13 10.43
CA TRP A 101 4.07 2.03 9.19
C TRP A 101 2.69 1.43 9.44
N TRP A 102 2.60 0.21 9.97
CA TRP A 102 1.31 -0.48 10.20
C TRP A 102 0.39 0.29 11.17
N ASN A 103 0.94 0.77 12.28
CA ASN A 103 0.17 1.46 13.30
C ASN A 103 -0.45 2.77 12.79
N TYR A 104 0.20 3.48 11.88
CA TYR A 104 -0.37 4.69 11.27
C TYR A 104 -1.60 4.37 10.43
N ILE A 105 -1.55 3.29 9.64
CA ILE A 105 -2.71 2.82 8.87
C ILE A 105 -3.86 2.51 9.83
N LYS A 106 -3.63 1.68 10.86
CA LYS A 106 -4.67 1.33 11.84
C LYS A 106 -5.25 2.54 12.57
N GLN A 107 -4.40 3.48 12.98
CA GLN A 107 -4.82 4.69 13.68
C GLN A 107 -5.69 5.59 12.80
N TRP A 108 -5.37 5.67 11.50
CA TRP A 108 -6.16 6.43 10.55
C TRP A 108 -7.49 5.73 10.20
N THR A 109 -7.46 4.42 9.97
CA THR A 109 -8.65 3.66 9.57
C THR A 109 -9.64 3.42 10.71
N LEU A 110 -9.17 3.42 11.96
CA LEU A 110 -9.96 3.14 13.17
C LEU A 110 -10.71 1.80 13.15
N THR A 111 -10.12 0.78 12.50
CA THR A 111 -10.70 -0.55 12.31
C THR A 111 -10.27 -1.58 13.37
N GLY A 112 -9.49 -1.16 14.36
CA GLY A 112 -8.92 -2.06 15.37
C GLY A 112 -7.64 -2.74 14.87
N ASP A 113 -7.49 -4.04 15.14
CA ASP A 113 -6.24 -4.78 14.85
C ASP A 113 -6.08 -5.23 13.39
N THR A 114 -7.14 -5.11 12.59
CA THR A 114 -7.17 -5.51 11.18
C THR A 114 -7.73 -4.41 10.30
N VAL A 115 -7.41 -4.41 9.01
CA VAL A 115 -7.83 -3.37 8.06
C VAL A 115 -8.54 -4.00 6.85
N PRO A 116 -9.87 -3.83 6.70
CA PRO A 116 -10.61 -4.26 5.52
C PRO A 116 -10.19 -3.54 4.24
N TYR A 117 -10.51 -4.14 3.08
CA TYR A 117 -10.19 -3.58 1.76
C TYR A 117 -10.62 -2.12 1.60
N LEU A 118 -11.88 -1.79 1.90
CA LEU A 118 -12.39 -0.43 1.69
C LEU A 118 -11.64 0.59 2.55
N ASN A 119 -11.33 0.25 3.80
CA ASN A 119 -10.57 1.15 4.68
C ASN A 119 -9.12 1.31 4.23
N PHE A 120 -8.46 0.24 3.78
CA PHE A 120 -7.10 0.33 3.26
C PHE A 120 -7.06 1.11 1.93
N ASN A 121 -8.05 0.89 1.07
CA ASN A 121 -8.22 1.67 -0.15
C ASN A 121 -8.44 3.15 0.17
N ASP A 122 -9.35 3.49 1.08
CA ASP A 122 -9.59 4.87 1.48
C ASP A 122 -8.34 5.52 2.07
N TRP A 123 -7.56 4.78 2.86
CA TRP A 123 -6.27 5.25 3.37
C TRP A 123 -5.31 5.63 2.23
N LEU A 124 -5.24 4.82 1.16
CA LEU A 124 -4.43 5.11 -0.05
C LEU A 124 -4.89 6.34 -0.84
N HIS A 125 -6.11 6.84 -0.62
CA HIS A 125 -6.65 8.00 -1.36
C HIS A 125 -6.66 9.28 -0.51
N TYR A 126 -6.83 9.14 0.81
CA TYR A 126 -7.17 10.27 1.68
C TYR A 126 -6.27 10.42 2.90
N SER A 127 -5.39 9.45 3.18
CA SER A 127 -4.47 9.62 4.29
C SER A 127 -3.43 10.69 3.94
N ASN A 128 -3.43 11.78 4.70
CA ASN A 128 -2.36 12.79 4.68
C ASN A 128 -1.14 12.33 5.49
N SER A 129 -0.92 11.02 5.59
CA SER A 129 0.17 10.42 6.38
C SER A 129 1.50 10.94 5.85
N GLN A 130 2.22 11.68 6.69
CA GLN A 130 3.64 12.02 6.56
C GLN A 130 4.41 11.32 7.68
#